data_AF-A0A7G9SQB7-F1
#
_entry.id   AF-A0A7G9SQB7-F1
#
_cell.length_a   1.000
_cell.length_b   1.000
_cell.length_c   1.000
_cell.angle_alpha   90.00
_cell.angle_beta   90.00
_cell.angle_gamma   90.00
#
_symmetry.space_group_name_H-M   'P 1'
#
loop_
_entity.id
_entity.type
_entity.pdbx_description
1 polymer ?
#
loop_
_entity_poly.entity_id
_entity_poly.type
_entity_poly.pdbx_seq_one_letter_code
_entity_poly.pdbx_strand_id
1 'polypeptide(L)'
;MLAALIADDLDAALQLGLLDAQPCPGCDGGCNARLIEARDARLVALAARERHRARDARLQRRKAERQAARAPAATIASAAPALPSAAADALARALAKARERTSR
;
A
#
# COMPACT_ATOMS: atom_id res chain seq x y z
N MET A 1 35.50 -1.71 -16.90
CA MET A 1 34.70 -1.91 -15.67
C MET A 1 35.53 -1.61 -14.43
N LEU A 2 36.63 -2.33 -14.17
CA LEU A 2 37.51 -2.06 -13.03
C LEU A 2 38.04 -0.63 -12.97
N ALA A 3 38.46 -0.06 -14.12
CA ALA A 3 38.85 1.34 -14.19
C ALA A 3 37.72 2.29 -13.78
N ALA A 4 36.46 1.98 -14.13
CA ALA A 4 35.30 2.76 -13.72
C ALA A 4 35.03 2.62 -12.22
N LEU A 5 35.17 1.42 -11.64
CA LEU A 5 35.08 1.22 -10.19
C LEU A 5 36.19 1.96 -9.42
N ILE A 6 37.40 2.04 -9.97
CA ILE A 6 38.51 2.80 -9.37
C ILE A 6 38.22 4.30 -9.41
N ALA A 7 37.59 4.77 -10.49
CA ALA A 7 37.15 6.16 -10.64
C ALA A 7 35.84 6.48 -9.89
N ASP A 8 35.29 5.52 -9.15
CA ASP A 8 33.98 5.60 -8.49
C ASP A 8 32.80 5.91 -9.45
N ASP A 9 32.98 5.62 -10.74
CA ASP A 9 31.96 5.76 -11.77
C ASP A 9 31.14 4.46 -11.85
N LEU A 10 30.16 4.37 -10.95
CA LEU A 10 29.28 3.22 -10.85
C LEU A 10 28.34 3.09 -12.05
N ASP A 11 27.95 4.19 -12.69
CA ASP A 11 27.05 4.15 -13.84
C ASP A 11 27.77 3.56 -15.06
N ALA A 12 29.01 3.99 -15.32
CA ALA A 12 29.85 3.38 -16.34
C ALA A 12 30.15 1.91 -16.02
N ALA A 13 30.38 1.57 -14.74
CA ALA A 13 30.57 0.17 -14.36
C ALA A 13 29.33 -0.68 -14.62
N LEU A 14 28.12 -0.17 -14.35
CA LEU A 14 26.86 -0.85 -14.63
C LEU A 14 26.64 -1.06 -16.13
N GLN A 15 26.92 -0.05 -16.96
CA GLN A 15 26.84 -0.17 -18.42
C GLN A 15 27.80 -1.23 -18.97
N LEU A 16 28.93 -1.45 -18.28
CA LEU A 16 29.90 -2.48 -18.63
C LEU A 16 29.56 -3.87 -18.06
N GLY A 17 28.37 -4.06 -17.50
CA GLY A 17 27.88 -5.36 -17.05
C GLY A 17 28.29 -5.76 -15.63
N LEU A 18 28.46 -4.78 -14.72
CA LEU A 18 28.86 -5.05 -13.32
C LEU A 18 28.02 -6.12 -12.62
N LEU A 19 26.72 -6.20 -12.88
CA LEU A 19 25.83 -7.14 -12.20
C LEU A 19 26.11 -8.60 -12.56
N ASP A 20 26.57 -8.85 -13.78
CA ASP A 20 26.84 -10.19 -14.33
C ASP A 20 28.34 -10.53 -14.32
N ALA A 21 29.15 -9.60 -13.83
CA ALA A 21 30.60 -9.71 -13.81
C ALA A 21 31.07 -10.96 -13.08
N GLN A 22 31.98 -11.69 -13.72
CA GLN A 22 32.68 -12.84 -13.15
C GLN A 22 34.13 -12.47 -12.83
N PRO A 23 34.77 -13.18 -11.88
CA PRO A 23 36.20 -13.03 -11.64
C PRO A 23 36.99 -13.23 -12.93
N CYS A 24 37.93 -12.35 -13.21
CA CYS A 24 38.83 -12.52 -14.35
C CYS A 24 39.98 -13.46 -13.94
N PRO A 25 40.18 -14.59 -14.66
CA PRO A 25 41.22 -15.55 -14.31
C PRO A 25 42.64 -15.02 -14.48
N GLY A 26 42.82 -13.94 -15.27
CA GLY A 26 44.12 -13.28 -15.46
C GLY A 26 44.35 -12.06 -14.55
N CYS A 27 43.37 -11.68 -13.73
CA CYS A 27 43.52 -10.55 -12.81
C CYS A 27 44.09 -11.01 -11.46
N ASP A 28 44.78 -10.10 -10.77
CA ASP A 28 45.21 -10.35 -9.41
C ASP A 28 44.01 -10.54 -8.44
N GLY A 29 44.28 -11.14 -7.28
CA GLY A 29 43.24 -11.44 -6.29
C GLY A 29 42.55 -10.20 -5.74
N GLY A 30 43.24 -9.07 -5.59
CA GLY A 30 42.66 -7.82 -5.08
C GLY A 30 41.72 -7.18 -6.10
N CYS A 31 42.08 -7.24 -7.37
CA CYS A 31 41.27 -6.79 -8.50
C CYS A 31 39.95 -7.58 -8.57
N ASN A 32 40.03 -8.91 -8.48
CA ASN A 32 38.84 -9.75 -8.42
C ASN A 32 38.00 -9.49 -7.15
N ALA A 33 38.63 -9.30 -5.99
CA ALA A 33 37.92 -8.98 -4.76
C ALA A 33 37.10 -7.68 -4.88
N ARG A 34 37.72 -6.60 -5.38
CA ARG A 34 37.03 -5.30 -5.59
C ARG A 34 35.86 -5.41 -6.55
N LEU A 35 36.01 -6.19 -7.62
CA LEU A 35 34.95 -6.43 -8.59
C LEU A 35 33.75 -7.14 -7.93
N ILE A 36 34.02 -8.22 -7.20
CA ILE A 36 32.98 -9.04 -6.57
C ILE A 36 32.29 -8.27 -5.44
N GLU A 37 33.04 -7.55 -4.61
CA GLU A 37 32.48 -6.71 -3.56
C GLU A 37 31.53 -5.65 -4.14
N ALA A 38 31.95 -4.94 -5.20
CA ALA A 38 31.11 -3.93 -5.85
C ALA A 38 29.84 -4.53 -6.46
N ARG A 39 29.95 -5.69 -7.11
CA ARG A 39 28.79 -6.42 -7.66
C ARG A 39 27.83 -6.82 -6.55
N ASP A 40 28.33 -7.47 -5.51
CA ASP A 40 27.50 -8.04 -4.45
C ASP A 40 26.82 -6.93 -3.62
N ALA A 41 27.54 -5.85 -3.31
CA ALA A 41 26.97 -4.66 -2.67
C ALA A 41 25.81 -4.08 -3.50
N ARG A 42 25.97 -4.05 -4.83
CA ARG A 42 24.93 -3.55 -5.72
C ARG A 42 23.70 -4.47 -5.76
N LEU A 43 23.89 -5.78 -5.83
CA LEU A 43 22.82 -6.77 -5.80
C LEU A 43 22.03 -6.68 -4.49
N VAL A 44 22.71 -6.55 -3.35
CA VAL A 44 22.07 -6.36 -2.04
C VAL A 44 21.21 -5.09 -2.03
N ALA A 45 21.73 -3.99 -2.55
CA ALA A 45 20.99 -2.72 -2.63
C ALA A 45 19.75 -2.83 -3.54
N LEU A 46 19.83 -3.56 -4.66
CA LEU A 46 18.70 -3.81 -5.55
C LEU A 46 17.62 -4.65 -4.85
N ALA A 47 18.01 -5.76 -4.22
CA ALA A 47 17.09 -6.59 -3.46
C ALA A 47 16.39 -5.81 -2.33
N ALA A 48 17.11 -4.91 -1.65
CA ALA A 48 16.51 -4.03 -0.63
C ALA A 48 15.44 -3.09 -1.23
N ARG A 49 15.72 -2.48 -2.39
CA ARG A 49 14.74 -1.66 -3.12
C ARG A 49 13.51 -2.45 -3.53
N GLU A 50 13.68 -3.69 -3.99
CA GLU A 50 12.56 -4.57 -4.35
C GLU A 50 11.69 -4.91 -3.15
N ARG A 51 12.29 -5.26 -2.00
CA ARG A 51 11.55 -5.50 -0.75
C ARG A 51 10.74 -4.27 -0.32
N HIS A 52 11.31 -3.07 -0.46
CA HIS A 52 10.63 -1.81 -0.20
C HIS A 52 9.41 -1.64 -1.11
N ARG A 53 9.60 -1.75 -2.43
CA ARG A 53 8.50 -1.65 -3.41
C ARG A 53 7.39 -2.67 -3.15
N ALA A 54 7.76 -3.91 -2.82
CA ALA A 54 6.80 -4.96 -2.48
C ALA A 54 6.01 -4.61 -1.20
N ARG A 55 6.67 -4.04 -0.19
CA ARG A 55 6.01 -3.55 1.02
C ARG A 55 5.04 -2.41 0.72
N ASP A 56 5.45 -1.44 -0.07
CA ASP A 56 4.59 -0.32 -0.46
C ASP A 56 3.35 -0.79 -1.20
N ALA A 57 3.52 -1.70 -2.17
CA ALA A 57 2.39 -2.29 -2.89
C ALA A 57 1.40 -2.98 -1.94
N ARG A 58 1.89 -3.72 -0.94
CA ARG A 58 1.04 -4.33 0.10
C ARG A 58 0.29 -3.29 0.92
N LEU A 59 0.97 -2.22 1.33
CA LEU A 59 0.36 -1.15 2.13
C LEU A 59 -0.68 -0.37 1.33
N GLN A 60 -0.43 -0.10 0.05
CA GLN A 60 -1.40 0.56 -0.83
C GLN A 60 -2.66 -0.27 -1.00
N ARG A 61 -2.53 -1.59 -1.19
CA ARG A 61 -3.71 -2.50 -1.24
C ARG A 61 -4.52 -2.43 0.06
N ARG A 62 -3.86 -2.58 1.21
CA ARG A 62 -4.54 -2.48 2.52
C ARG A 62 -5.18 -1.11 2.74
N LYS A 63 -4.56 -0.03 2.26
CA LYS A 63 -5.12 1.32 2.33
C LYS A 63 -6.39 1.41 1.48
N ALA A 64 -6.36 0.92 0.24
CA ALA A 64 -7.51 0.90 -0.66
C ALA A 64 -8.67 0.07 -0.09
N GLU A 65 -8.39 -1.13 0.42
CA GLU A 65 -9.39 -1.99 1.08
C GLU A 65 -10.05 -1.28 2.27
N ARG A 66 -9.25 -0.63 3.13
CA ARG A 66 -9.77 0.13 4.27
C ARG A 66 -10.56 1.36 3.84
N GLN A 67 -10.19 2.02 2.75
CA GLN A 67 -10.93 3.13 2.19
C GLN A 67 -12.28 2.66 1.63
N ALA A 68 -12.30 1.54 0.90
CA ALA A 68 -13.53 0.93 0.39
C ALA A 68 -14.47 0.51 1.52
N ALA A 69 -13.95 -0.11 2.60
CA ALA A 69 -14.74 -0.47 3.77
C ALA A 69 -15.28 0.73 4.56
N ARG A 70 -14.59 1.89 4.47
CA ARG A 70 -15.03 3.16 5.10
C ARG A 70 -15.94 3.99 4.22
N ALA A 71 -15.99 3.71 2.92
CA ALA A 71 -16.92 4.39 2.05
C ALA A 71 -18.32 4.12 2.63
N PRO A 72 -19.10 5.18 2.92
CA PRO A 72 -20.44 4.98 3.44
C PRO A 72 -21.15 4.07 2.42
N ALA A 73 -21.70 2.95 2.90
CA ALA A 73 -22.57 2.14 2.08
C ALA A 73 -23.53 3.12 1.41
N ALA A 74 -23.53 3.15 0.08
CA ALA A 74 -24.46 3.97 -0.69
C ALA A 74 -25.80 3.70 -0.04
N THR A 75 -26.35 4.72 0.63
CA THR A 75 -27.53 4.56 1.44
C THR A 75 -28.61 4.31 0.42
N ILE A 76 -28.85 3.03 0.11
CA ILE A 76 -30.06 2.62 -0.56
C ILE A 76 -31.09 3.12 0.43
N ALA A 77 -31.73 4.23 0.09
CA ALA A 77 -32.83 4.77 0.82
C ALA A 77 -33.90 3.70 0.75
N SER A 78 -33.81 2.75 1.68
CA SER A 78 -34.85 1.78 1.94
C SER A 78 -35.99 2.65 2.38
N ALA A 79 -36.91 2.91 1.45
CA ALA A 79 -38.14 3.62 1.72
C ALA A 79 -38.75 2.92 2.93
N ALA A 80 -38.69 3.57 4.10
CA ALA A 80 -39.25 3.01 5.30
C ALA A 80 -40.70 2.63 4.95
N PRO A 81 -41.12 1.37 5.18
CA PRO A 81 -42.46 0.96 4.83
C PRO A 81 -43.42 1.91 5.53
N ALA A 82 -44.29 2.56 4.74
CA ALA A 82 -45.24 3.52 5.27
C ALA A 82 -46.06 2.83 6.37
N LEU A 83 -46.16 3.46 7.53
CA LEU A 83 -46.99 2.97 8.63
C LEU A 83 -48.43 2.80 8.10
N PRO A 84 -49.07 1.65 8.33
CA PRO A 84 -50.47 1.47 7.96
C PRO A 84 -51.32 2.52 8.67
N SER A 85 -52.29 3.11 7.97
CA SER A 85 -53.10 4.24 8.45
C SER A 85 -53.72 4.00 9.82
N ALA A 86 -54.21 2.77 10.06
CA ALA A 86 -54.77 2.38 11.35
C ALA A 86 -53.78 2.53 12.53
N ALA A 87 -52.49 2.28 12.31
CA ALA A 87 -51.46 2.45 13.33
C ALA A 87 -51.13 3.94 13.56
N ALA A 88 -51.15 4.76 12.50
CA ALA A 88 -50.98 6.20 12.62
C ALA A 88 -52.13 6.85 13.42
N ASP A 89 -53.36 6.42 13.17
CA ASP A 89 -54.55 6.91 13.89
C ASP A 89 -54.55 6.49 15.36
N ALA A 90 -54.09 5.27 15.66
CA ALA A 90 -53.94 4.80 17.04
C ALA A 90 -52.90 5.63 17.81
N LEU A 91 -51.77 5.94 17.17
CA LEU A 91 -50.73 6.80 17.75
C LEU A 91 -51.22 8.23 17.95
N ALA A 92 -51.95 8.81 16.99
CA ALA A 92 -52.51 10.15 17.11
C ALA A 92 -53.47 10.28 18.31
N ARG A 93 -54.35 9.28 18.52
CA ARG A 93 -55.25 9.22 19.68
C ARG A 93 -54.49 9.05 21.00
N ALA A 94 -53.45 8.24 21.02
CA ALA A 94 -52.61 8.05 22.20
C ALA A 94 -51.87 9.35 22.57
N LEU A 95 -51.37 10.09 21.57
CA LEU A 95 -50.70 11.38 21.76
C LEU A 95 -51.65 12.45 22.30
N ALA A 96 -52.88 12.52 21.79
CA ALA A 96 -53.92 13.43 22.29
C ALA A 96 -54.23 13.17 23.77
N LYS A 97 -54.47 11.89 24.14
CA LYS A 97 -54.69 11.49 25.54
C LYS A 97 -53.50 11.80 26.45
N ALA A 98 -52.28 11.63 25.96
CA ALA A 98 -51.08 11.94 26.74
C ALA A 98 -50.95 13.45 26.99
N ARG A 99 -51.27 14.29 26.00
CA ARG A 99 -51.25 15.75 26.15
C ARG A 99 -52.30 16.23 27.15
N GLU A 100 -53.52 15.70 27.09
CA GLU A 100 -54.60 16.01 28.04
C GLU A 100 -54.26 15.61 29.48
N ARG A 101 -53.49 14.52 29.67
CA ARG A 101 -53.02 14.08 30.99
C ARG A 101 -51.90 14.93 31.56
N THR A 102 -51.09 15.56 30.71
CA THR A 102 -49.97 16.41 31.12
C THR A 102 -50.38 17.87 31.34
N SER A 103 -51.50 18.31 30.75
CA SER A 103 -52.06 19.65 30.93
C SER A 103 -53.05 19.76 32.11
N ARG A 104 -53.16 18.72 32.94
CA ARG A 104 -54.10 18.61 34.07
C ARG A 104 -53.33 18.46 35.36
#